data_AF-A0A2R6CA53-F1
#
_entry.id   AF-A0A2R6CA53-F1
#
_cell.length_a   1.000
_cell.length_b   1.000
_cell.length_c   1.000
_cell.angle_alpha   90.00
_cell.angle_beta   90.00
_cell.angle_gamma   90.00
#
_symmetry.space_group_name_H-M   'P 1'
#
loop_
_entity.id
_entity.type
_entity.pdbx_description
1 polymer ?
#
loop_
_entity_poly.entity_id
_entity_poly.type
_entity_poly.pdbx_seq_one_letter_code
_entity_poly.pdbx_strand_id
1 'polypeptide(L)' 'MYEPTAPPARECFRCGGVNHDLTLRDRVYRCPHCGFTLDRDLNASLVLLKRSGWVPPLSLVRLPAELRPIPPTNPPWG' A
#
# COMPACT_ATOMS: atom_id res chain seq x y z
N MET A 1 24.65 7.98 -10.05
CA MET A 1 24.50 7.48 -8.67
C MET A 1 23.06 7.00 -8.56
N TYR A 2 22.84 5.69 -8.70
CA TYR A 2 21.50 5.11 -8.66
C TYR A 2 21.35 4.46 -7.29
N GLU A 3 20.70 5.13 -6.33
CA GLU A 3 20.21 4.46 -5.14
C GLU A 3 19.21 3.40 -5.59
N PRO A 4 19.46 2.10 -5.39
CA PRO A 4 18.47 1.08 -5.71
C PRO A 4 17.29 1.31 -4.78
N THR A 5 16.12 1.61 -5.33
CA THR A 5 14.90 1.79 -4.54
C THR A 5 14.72 0.61 -3.59
N ALA A 6 14.42 0.85 -2.32
CA ALA A 6 14.18 -0.21 -1.35
C ALA A 6 13.09 -1.19 -1.84
N PRO A 7 13.15 -2.48 -1.47
CA PRO A 7 12.11 -3.44 -1.80
C PRO A 7 10.74 -2.94 -1.30
N PRO A 8 9.67 -3.01 -2.11
CA PRO A 8 8.34 -2.50 -1.74
C PRO A 8 7.82 -3.08 -0.42
N ALA A 9 8.14 -4.35 -0.12
CA ALA A 9 7.76 -5.01 1.13
C ALA A 9 8.32 -4.31 2.38
N ARG A 10 9.45 -3.59 2.25
CA ARG A 10 10.12 -2.90 3.37
C ARG A 10 9.74 -1.44 3.50
N GLU A 11 9.15 -0.83 2.47
CA GLU A 11 8.77 0.59 2.48
C GLU A 11 7.39 0.78 3.10
N CYS A 12 7.23 1.80 3.93
CA CYS A 12 5.94 2.13 4.51
C CYS A 12 5.07 2.87 3.49
N PHE A 13 3.94 2.29 3.10
CA PHE A 13 2.98 2.97 2.21
C PHE A 13 2.56 4.36 2.73
N ARG A 14 2.39 4.49 4.05
CA ARG A 14 1.91 5.72 4.69
C ARG A 14 2.95 6.84 4.68
N CYS A 15 4.19 6.58 5.07
CA CYS A 15 5.19 7.63 5.30
C CYS A 15 6.48 7.51 4.47
N GLY A 16 6.65 6.44 3.69
CA GLY A 16 7.85 6.19 2.88
C GLY A 16 9.07 5.66 3.64
N GLY A 17 9.00 5.56 4.98
CA GLY A 17 10.11 5.03 5.79
C GLY A 17 10.37 3.55 5.52
N VAL A 18 11.65 3.14 5.53
CA VAL A 18 12.06 1.74 5.26
C VAL A 18 12.32 0.99 6.57
N ASN A 19 11.76 -0.22 6.68
CA ASN A 19 12.07 -1.18 7.73
C ASN A 19 13.14 -2.18 7.20
N HIS A 20 14.39 -1.99 7.61
CA HIS A 20 15.53 -2.82 7.17
C HIS A 20 15.54 -4.21 7.81
N ASP A 21 14.91 -4.36 8.97
CA ASP A 21 14.90 -5.59 9.76
C ASP A 21 13.78 -6.56 9.31
N LEU A 22 12.92 -6.13 8.40
CA LEU A 22 11.82 -6.94 7.90
C LEU A 22 12.30 -8.11 7.04
N THR A 23 11.89 -9.31 7.44
CA THR A 23 12.22 -10.60 6.83
C THR A 23 11.04 -11.18 6.04
N LEU A 24 11.32 -12.23 5.24
CA LEU A 24 10.29 -12.97 4.51
C LEU A 24 9.33 -13.75 5.43
N ARG A 25 9.72 -14.01 6.68
CA ARG A 25 8.86 -14.70 7.66
C ARG A 25 7.85 -13.75 8.31
N ASP A 26 8.12 -12.45 8.29
CA ASP A 26 7.22 -11.44 8.83
C ASP A 26 6.01 -11.29 7.92
N ARG A 27 4.83 -11.71 8.41
CA ARG A 27 3.55 -11.61 7.70
C ARG A 27 2.93 -10.22 7.86
N VAL A 28 3.33 -9.50 8.91
CA VAL A 28 2.83 -8.16 9.24
C VAL A 28 3.95 -7.16 9.05
N TYR A 29 3.70 -6.13 8.26
CA TYR A 29 4.57 -4.96 8.18
C TYR A 29 4.27 -4.01 9.34
N ARG A 30 5.29 -3.62 10.11
CA ARG A 30 5.22 -2.54 11.10
C ARG A 30 6.27 -1.50 10.78
N CYS A 31 5.84 -0.25 10.59
CA CYS A 31 6.73 0.86 10.29
C CYS A 31 7.44 1.33 11.58
N PRO A 32 8.78 1.30 11.65
CA PRO A 32 9.51 1.82 12.81
C PRO A 32 9.46 3.35 12.92
N HIS A 33 9.09 4.05 11.84
CA HIS A 33 9.09 5.51 11.76
C HIS A 33 7.75 6.14 12.18
N CYS A 34 6.63 5.53 11.83
CA CYS A 34 5.29 6.09 12.09
C CYS A 34 4.31 5.14 12.79
N GLY A 35 4.73 3.91 13.11
CA GLY A 35 3.87 2.92 13.77
C GLY A 35 2.77 2.31 12.90
N PHE A 36 2.65 2.70 11.62
CA PHE A 36 1.70 2.10 10.68
C PHE A 36 1.90 0.58 10.60
N THR A 37 0.80 -0.16 10.65
CA THR A 37 0.81 -1.63 10.64
C THR A 37 -0.21 -2.16 9.63
N LEU A 38 0.18 -3.14 8.83
CA LEU A 38 -0.66 -3.79 7.81
C LEU A 38 -0.12 -5.18 7.48
N ASP A 39 -0.90 -6.03 6.81
CA ASP A 39 -0.33 -7.19 6.13
C ASP A 39 0.83 -6.74 5.21
N ARG A 40 1.92 -7.50 5.21
CA ARG A 40 3.15 -7.12 4.49
C ARG A 40 2.94 -7.07 2.99
N ASP A 41 2.28 -8.07 2.42
CA ASP A 41 2.12 -8.20 0.98
C ASP A 41 1.11 -7.17 0.47
N LEU A 42 0.12 -6.84 1.32
CA LEU A 42 -0.74 -5.69 1.08
C LEU A 42 0.03 -4.35 1.13
N ASN A 43 0.82 -4.10 2.17
CA ASN A 43 1.64 -2.89 2.24
C ASN A 43 2.53 -2.74 0.99
N ALA A 44 3.16 -3.83 0.56
CA ALA A 44 3.96 -3.86 -0.66
C ALA A 44 3.15 -3.49 -1.91
N SER A 45 1.94 -4.05 -2.06
CA SER A 45 1.04 -3.75 -3.17
C SER A 45 0.63 -2.28 -3.22
N LEU A 46 0.34 -1.67 -2.05
CA LEU A 46 0.00 -0.26 -1.95
C LEU A 46 1.20 0.66 -2.28
N VAL A 47 2.41 0.29 -1.86
CA VAL A 47 3.64 1.00 -2.27
C VAL A 47 3.80 0.95 -3.78
N LEU A 48 3.61 -0.22 -4.41
CA LEU A 48 3.70 -0.37 -5.86
C LEU A 48 2.67 0.50 -6.59
N LEU A 49 1.41 0.51 -6.14
CA LEU A 49 0.35 1.38 -6.68
C LEU A 49 0.73 2.88 -6.56
N LYS A 50 1.29 3.28 -5.42
CA LYS A 50 1.75 4.66 -5.21
C LYS A 50 2.89 5.02 -6.16
N ARG A 51 3.87 4.12 -6.32
CA ARG A 51 5.01 4.30 -7.26
C ARG A 51 4.56 4.33 -8.72
N SER A 52 3.46 3.65 -9.07
CA SER A 52 2.87 3.72 -10.41
C SER A 52 2.01 4.96 -10.65
N GLY A 53 1.96 5.90 -9.69
CA GLY A 53 1.18 7.14 -9.81
C GLY A 53 -0.32 6.95 -9.59
N TRP A 54 -0.76 5.85 -8.96
CA TRP A 54 -2.17 5.67 -8.65
C TRP A 54 -2.62 6.70 -7.60
N VAL A 55 -3.61 7.51 -7.97
CA VAL A 55 -4.26 8.48 -7.08
C VAL A 55 -5.69 8.01 -6.85
N PRO A 56 -6.11 7.77 -5.59
CA PRO A 56 -7.49 7.41 -5.32
C PRO A 56 -8.44 8.57 -5.68
N PRO A 57 -9.64 8.30 -6.23
CA PRO A 57 -10.67 9.33 -6.41
C PRO A 57 -10.89 10.11 -5.12
N LEU A 58 -11.04 11.44 -5.24
CA LEU A 58 -11.09 12.40 -4.14
C LEU A 58 -12.17 12.11 -3.06
N SER A 59 -13.11 11.21 -3.32
CA SER A 59 -14.10 10.69 -2.35
C SER A 59 -13.56 9.61 -1.39
N LEU A 60 -12.29 9.21 -1.50
CA LEU A 60 -11.71 8.06 -0.79
C LEU A 60 -10.54 8.43 0.13
N VAL A 61 -10.53 9.68 0.62
CA VAL A 61 -9.40 10.31 1.34
C VAL A 61 -9.07 9.64 2.69
N ARG A 62 -9.68 8.51 3.08
CA ARG A 62 -9.40 7.88 4.38
C ARG A 62 -9.12 6.38 4.46
N LEU A 63 -8.99 5.61 3.37
CA LEU A 63 -8.51 4.21 3.43
C LEU A 63 -7.77 3.74 2.17
N PRO A 64 -6.82 2.79 2.30
CA PRO A 64 -6.42 1.93 1.19
C PRO A 64 -7.61 1.14 0.66
N ALA A 65 -7.55 0.85 -0.64
CA ALA A 65 -8.61 0.31 -1.46
C ALA A 65 -8.69 -1.22 -1.49
N GLU A 66 -8.53 -1.93 -0.39
CA GLU A 66 -8.69 -3.41 -0.38
C GLU A 66 -10.14 -3.88 -0.18
N LEU A 67 -11.14 -3.00 -0.14
CA LEU A 67 -11.79 -2.37 1.03
C LEU A 67 -12.83 -1.35 0.51
N ARG A 68 -12.95 -1.25 -0.83
CA ARG A 68 -13.95 -0.51 -1.60
C ARG A 68 -14.91 -1.53 -2.27
N PRO A 69 -16.25 -1.34 -2.28
CA PRO A 69 -17.19 -2.24 -2.96
C PRO A 69 -17.03 -2.26 -4.49
N ILE A 70 -17.19 -3.43 -5.12
CA ILE A 70 -17.43 -3.53 -6.57
C ILE A 70 -18.85 -3.00 -6.84
N PRO A 71 -19.07 -2.10 -7.82
CA PRO A 71 -20.43 -1.69 -8.18
C PRO A 71 -21.25 -2.90 -8.67
N PRO A 72 -22.55 -3.01 -8.33
CA PRO A 72 -23.39 -4.09 -8.83
C PRO A 72 -23.31 -4.12 -10.36
N THR A 73 -23.14 -5.31 -10.93
CA THR A 73 -22.92 -5.55 -12.36
C THR A 73 -24.14 -5.25 -13.24
N ASN A 74 -25.05 -4.38 -12.82
CA ASN A 74 -26.18 -3.96 -13.63
C ASN A 74 -26.07 -2.45 -13.92
N PRO A 75 -25.77 -2.05 -15.16
CA PRO A 75 -25.85 -0.64 -15.53
C PRO A 75 -27.31 -0.16 -15.44
N PRO A 76 -27.57 1.16 -15.26
CA PRO A 76 -28.92 1.72 -15.17
C PRO A 76 -29.65 1.76 -16.53
N TRP A 77 -29.08 1.17 -17.57
CA TRP A 77 -29.73 0.97 -18.85
C TRP A 77 -29.80 -0.54 -19.04
N GLY A 78 -31.00 -1.08 -18.88
CA GLY A 78 -31.32 -2.46 -19.24
C GLY A 78 -31.14 -2.73 -20.73
#